data_AF-A0A8H7RYR3-F1
#
_entry.id   AF-A0A8H7RYR3-F1
#
_cell.length_a   1.000
_cell.length_b   1.000
_cell.length_c   1.000
_cell.angle_alpha   90.00
_cell.angle_beta   90.00
_cell.angle_gamma   90.00
#
_symmetry.space_group_name_H-M   'P 1'
#
loop_
_entity.id
_entity.type
_entity.pdbx_description
1 polymer ?
#
loop_
_entity_poly.entity_id
_entity_poly.type
_entity_poly.pdbx_seq_one_letter_code
_entity_poly.pdbx_strand_id
1 'polypeptide(L)'
;MSVANTFQNAHRLHVQSLYKRSLKLSLDWTIQRDLWRQQALHIRAQFEANKHVTNPKELQLLLKNTEKELQEWAHPDPYKLAMGPEGTKWERNLPPLMVSFIKDNSTMNFYPESHH
;
A
#
# COMPACT_ATOMS: atom_id res chain seq x y z
N MET A 1 -25.39 -11.34 8.11
CA MET A 1 -24.59 -10.08 8.16
C MET A 1 -25.57 -8.93 7.97
N SER A 2 -25.76 -8.04 8.96
CA SER A 2 -26.63 -6.87 8.77
C SER A 2 -25.92 -5.80 7.94
N VAL A 3 -26.64 -5.08 7.08
CA VAL A 3 -26.10 -3.99 6.27
C VAL A 3 -25.48 -2.86 7.11
N ALA A 4 -26.00 -2.59 8.31
CA ALA A 4 -25.41 -1.59 9.21
C ALA A 4 -23.97 -1.97 9.64
N ASN A 5 -23.73 -3.26 9.88
CA ASN A 5 -22.41 -3.76 10.27
C ASN A 5 -21.40 -3.68 9.11
N THR A 6 -21.82 -3.71 7.84
CA THR A 6 -20.89 -3.59 6.72
C THR A 6 -20.40 -2.16 6.55
N PHE A 7 -21.26 -1.14 6.66
CA PHE A 7 -20.88 0.27 6.59
C PHE A 7 -19.95 0.68 7.73
N GLN A 8 -20.23 0.25 8.96
CA GLN A 8 -19.36 0.50 10.11
C GLN A 8 -17.98 -0.14 9.94
N ASN A 9 -17.93 -1.38 9.43
CA ASN A 9 -16.66 -2.04 9.14
C ASN A 9 -15.88 -1.35 8.02
N ALA A 10 -16.56 -0.94 6.94
CA ALA A 10 -15.94 -0.20 5.85
C ALA A 10 -15.34 1.13 6.34
N HIS A 11 -16.09 1.87 7.19
CA HIS A 11 -15.59 3.08 7.82
C HIS A 11 -14.35 2.82 8.70
N ARG A 12 -14.40 1.79 9.55
CA ARG A 12 -13.26 1.42 10.41
C ARG A 12 -12.01 1.07 9.58
N LEU A 13 -12.16 0.30 8.50
CA LEU A 13 -11.06 -0.04 7.61
C LEU A 13 -10.49 1.20 6.90
N HIS A 14 -11.36 2.12 6.48
CA HIS A 14 -10.96 3.36 5.85
C HIS A 14 -10.14 4.24 6.81
N VAL A 15 -10.61 4.44 8.05
CA VAL A 15 -9.87 5.19 9.08
C VAL A 15 -8.54 4.52 9.42
N GLN A 16 -8.51 3.19 9.55
CA GLN A 16 -7.27 2.44 9.80
C GLN A 16 -6.27 2.61 8.67
N SER A 17 -6.73 2.57 7.41
CA SER A 17 -5.89 2.83 6.24
C SER A 17 -5.34 4.25 6.25
N LEU A 18 -6.18 5.23 6.55
CA LEU A 18 -5.80 6.65 6.59
C LEU A 18 -4.77 6.92 7.70
N TYR A 19 -4.96 6.35 8.90
CA TYR A 19 -3.98 6.40 9.98
C TYR A 19 -2.65 5.76 9.57
N LYS A 20 -2.67 4.55 8.99
CA LYS A 20 -1.45 3.88 8.49
C LYS A 20 -0.71 4.73 7.46
N ARG A 21 -1.43 5.34 6.52
CA ARG A 21 -0.85 6.24 5.50
C ARG A 21 -0.21 7.46 6.13
N SER A 22 -0.86 8.09 7.12
CA SER A 22 -0.30 9.25 7.82
C SER A 22 1.01 8.95 8.54
N LEU A 23 1.09 7.81 9.26
CA LEU A 23 2.33 7.38 9.90
C LEU A 23 3.43 7.07 8.88
N LYS A 24 3.09 6.40 7.78
CA LYS A 24 4.04 6.12 6.70
C LYS A 24 4.57 7.42 6.08
N LEU A 25 3.68 8.36 5.77
CA LEU A 25 4.05 9.65 5.18
C LEU A 25 4.98 10.44 6.10
N SER A 26 4.68 10.50 7.40
CA SER A 26 5.56 11.17 8.37
C SER A 26 6.95 10.53 8.44
N LEU A 27 7.05 9.20 8.30
CA LEU A 27 8.32 8.48 8.29
C LEU A 27 9.09 8.71 6.99
N ASP A 28 8.39 8.83 5.85
CA ASP A 28 9.00 9.11 4.56
C ASP A 28 9.72 10.48 4.59
N TRP A 29 9.21 11.47 5.34
CA TRP A 29 9.87 12.76 5.56
C TRP A 29 10.90 12.77 6.70
N THR A 30 10.65 12.06 7.80
CA THR A 30 11.52 12.08 8.99
C THR A 30 12.17 10.73 9.25
N ILE A 31 13.35 10.53 8.68
CA ILE A 31 14.09 9.27 8.77
C ILE A 31 14.58 8.99 10.21
N GLN A 32 14.94 10.05 10.95
CA GLN A 32 15.44 9.92 12.32
C GLN A 32 14.32 9.45 13.27
N ARG A 33 14.51 8.27 13.89
CA ARG A 33 13.45 7.61 14.65
C ARG A 33 13.04 8.32 15.93
N ASP A 34 13.92 9.07 16.58
CA ASP A 34 13.59 9.77 17.81
C ASP A 34 12.65 10.94 17.55
N LEU A 35 12.92 11.72 16.49
CA LEU A 35 12.04 12.79 16.02
C LEU A 35 10.73 12.24 15.47
N TRP A 36 10.79 11.18 14.66
CA TRP A 36 9.61 10.55 14.09
C TRP A 36 8.64 10.04 15.16
N ARG A 37 9.14 9.47 16.27
CA ARG A 37 8.26 9.01 17.37
C ARG A 37 7.43 10.14 17.97
N GLN A 38 7.99 11.35 18.09
CA GLN A 38 7.24 12.51 18.58
C GLN A 38 6.13 12.89 17.60
N GLN A 39 6.42 12.90 16.29
CA GLN A 39 5.42 13.15 15.26
C GLN A 39 4.32 12.07 15.24
N ALA A 40 4.69 10.80 15.36
CA ALA A 40 3.75 9.68 15.41
C ALA A 40 2.80 9.77 16.62
N LEU A 41 3.31 10.19 17.78
CA LEU A 41 2.48 10.45 18.96
C LEU A 41 1.52 11.62 18.73
N HIS A 42 1.97 12.69 18.08
CA HIS A 42 1.11 13.81 17.72
C HIS A 42 -0.03 13.39 16.78
N ILE A 43 0.30 12.64 15.71
CA ILE A 43 -0.70 12.07 14.79
C ILE A 43 -1.69 11.21 15.57
N ARG A 44 -1.21 10.32 16.44
CA ARG A 44 -2.12 9.49 17.26
C ARG A 44 -3.05 10.34 18.13
N ALA A 45 -2.53 11.39 18.77
CA ALA A 45 -3.34 12.27 19.60
C ALA A 45 -4.46 12.96 18.79
N GLN A 46 -4.16 13.41 17.56
CA GLN A 46 -5.17 13.99 16.66
C GLN A 46 -6.29 12.99 16.32
N PHE A 47 -5.96 11.73 16.05
CA PHE A 47 -6.98 10.70 15.76
C PHE A 47 -7.81 10.34 17.00
N GLU A 48 -7.19 10.21 18.17
CA GLU A 48 -7.93 9.90 19.41
C GLU A 48 -8.86 11.06 19.80
N ALA A 49 -8.44 12.32 19.59
CA ALA A 49 -9.28 13.49 19.85
C ALA A 49 -10.59 13.48 19.03
N ASN A 50 -10.57 12.92 17.83
CA ASN A 50 -11.72 12.87 16.91
C ASN A 50 -12.47 11.52 16.91
N LYS A 51 -12.14 10.61 17.83
CA LYS A 51 -12.68 9.23 17.86
C LYS A 51 -14.18 9.15 18.13
N HIS A 52 -14.72 10.10 18.89
CA HIS A 52 -16.10 10.09 19.37
C HIS A 52 -17.04 11.02 18.59
N VAL A 53 -16.59 11.52 17.42
CA VAL A 53 -17.43 12.36 16.55
C VAL A 53 -18.60 11.54 16.01
N THR A 54 -19.81 11.98 16.34
CA THR A 54 -21.07 11.27 16.00
C THR A 54 -21.77 11.89 14.79
N ASN A 55 -21.52 13.18 14.52
CA ASN A 55 -22.14 13.89 13.40
C ASN A 55 -21.56 13.42 12.05
N PRO A 56 -22.37 12.86 11.13
CA PRO A 56 -21.87 12.32 9.87
C PRO A 56 -21.29 13.40 8.94
N LYS A 57 -21.77 14.65 9.00
CA LYS A 57 -21.24 15.74 8.18
C LYS A 57 -19.84 16.15 8.62
N GLU A 58 -19.63 16.25 9.93
CA GLU A 58 -18.32 16.53 10.52
C GLU A 58 -17.33 15.40 10.23
N LEU A 59 -17.78 14.15 10.34
CA LEU A 59 -16.96 12.98 10.02
C LEU A 59 -16.47 13.00 8.55
N GLN A 60 -17.37 13.28 7.60
CA GLN A 60 -17.00 13.40 6.19
C GLN A 60 -16.03 14.55 5.94
N LEU A 61 -16.23 15.69 6.62
CA LEU A 61 -15.33 16.83 6.53
C LEU A 61 -13.94 16.49 7.06
N LEU A 62 -13.85 15.84 8.21
CA LEU A 62 -12.59 15.39 8.80
C LEU A 62 -11.84 14.45 7.85
N LEU A 63 -12.51 13.42 7.33
CA LEU A 63 -11.91 12.50 6.37
C LEU A 63 -11.39 13.24 5.13
N LYS A 64 -12.21 14.11 4.54
CA LYS A 64 -11.81 14.89 3.36
C LYS A 64 -10.62 15.81 3.64
N ASN A 65 -10.60 16.48 4.78
CA ASN A 65 -9.50 17.35 5.17
C ASN A 65 -8.22 16.56 5.37
N THR A 66 -8.30 15.42 6.06
CA THR A 66 -7.12 14.56 6.24
C THR A 66 -6.60 13.97 4.93
N GLU A 67 -7.47 13.61 3.98
CA GLU A 67 -7.03 13.17 2.65
C GLU A 67 -6.34 14.29 1.87
N LYS A 68 -6.86 15.51 1.96
CA LYS A 68 -6.25 16.69 1.36
C LYS A 68 -4.87 16.96 1.95
N GLU A 69 -4.73 16.94 3.27
CA GLU A 69 -3.44 17.11 3.95
C GLU A 69 -2.44 16.04 3.54
N LEU A 70 -2.85 14.76 3.48
CA LEU A 70 -1.98 13.68 3.02
C LEU A 70 -1.50 13.86 1.57
N GLN A 71 -2.36 14.41 0.71
CA GLN A 71 -2.02 14.67 -0.69
C GLN A 71 -1.08 15.87 -0.82
N GLU A 72 -1.32 16.95 -0.06
CA GLU A 72 -0.48 18.15 -0.06
C GLU A 72 0.94 17.85 0.43
N TRP A 73 1.05 17.00 1.45
CA TRP A 73 2.33 16.62 2.05
C TRP A 73 2.95 15.37 1.43
N ALA A 74 2.40 14.85 0.32
CA ALA A 74 2.90 13.64 -0.33
C ALA A 74 4.39 13.77 -0.67
N HIS A 75 5.22 12.83 -0.20
CA HIS A 75 6.64 12.80 -0.53
C HIS A 75 6.83 12.42 -2.02
N PRO A 76 7.67 13.14 -2.80
CA PRO A 76 7.84 12.87 -4.24
C PRO A 76 8.44 11.48 -4.54
N ASP A 77 9.30 10.97 -3.66
CA ASP A 77 9.90 9.64 -3.76
C ASP A 77 9.76 8.86 -2.44
N PRO A 78 8.58 8.28 -2.15
CA PRO A 78 8.32 7.64 -0.86
C PRO A 78 9.12 6.33 -0.70
N TYR A 79 9.43 5.93 0.53
CA TYR A 79 10.16 4.69 0.77
C TYR A 79 9.38 3.47 0.25
N LYS A 80 10.03 2.70 -0.64
CA LYS A 80 9.53 1.43 -1.18
C LYS A 80 10.33 0.26 -0.62
N LEU A 81 9.63 -0.80 -0.24
CA LEU A 81 10.28 -2.04 0.19
C LEU A 81 11.03 -2.66 -0.98
N ALA A 82 12.27 -3.11 -0.77
CA ALA A 82 13.11 -3.62 -1.86
C ALA A 82 12.43 -4.74 -2.67
N MET A 83 11.72 -5.67 -2.01
CA MET A 83 11.00 -6.78 -2.65
C MET A 83 9.52 -6.48 -2.93
N GLY A 84 9.04 -5.28 -2.59
CA GLY A 84 7.67 -4.87 -2.90
C GLY A 84 7.53 -4.47 -4.37
N PRO A 85 6.30 -4.29 -4.86
CA PRO A 85 6.07 -3.70 -6.18
C PRO A 85 6.84 -2.39 -6.35
N GLU A 86 7.47 -2.21 -7.50
CA GLU A 86 8.33 -1.05 -7.83
C GLU A 86 9.54 -0.87 -6.90
N GLY A 87 9.88 -1.86 -6.08
CA GLY A 87 11.07 -1.88 -5.25
C GLY A 87 12.33 -2.20 -6.07
N THR A 88 13.50 -1.86 -5.54
CA THR A 88 14.78 -2.06 -6.23
C THR A 88 15.07 -3.52 -6.59
N LYS A 89 14.53 -4.48 -5.83
CA LYS A 89 14.68 -5.93 -6.01
C LYS A 89 13.41 -6.62 -6.55
N TRP A 90 12.38 -5.86 -6.91
CA TRP A 90 11.16 -6.38 -7.51
C TRP A 90 11.50 -7.17 -8.78
N GLU A 91 10.89 -8.35 -8.94
CA GLU A 91 10.99 -9.21 -10.12
C GLU A 91 12.40 -9.63 -10.58
N ARG A 92 13.45 -9.37 -9.79
CA ARG A 92 14.82 -9.74 -10.18
C ARG A 92 15.02 -11.24 -10.40
N ASN A 93 14.34 -12.07 -9.60
CA ASN A 93 14.48 -13.53 -9.58
C ASN A 93 13.11 -14.23 -9.62
N LEU A 94 12.25 -13.89 -10.59
CA LEU A 94 11.00 -14.63 -10.78
C LEU A 94 11.31 -16.08 -11.14
N PRO A 95 10.64 -17.08 -10.52
CA PRO A 95 10.74 -18.44 -11.02
C PRO A 95 10.25 -18.48 -12.47
N PRO A 96 10.89 -19.28 -13.34
CA PRO A 96 10.41 -19.42 -14.71
C PRO A 96 8.97 -19.89 -14.71
N LEU A 97 8.17 -19.37 -15.64
CA LEU A 97 6.82 -19.88 -15.87
C LEU A 97 6.97 -21.33 -16.33
N MET A 98 6.59 -22.27 -15.47
CA MET A 98 6.54 -23.69 -15.81
C MET A 98 5.31 -23.92 -16.70
N VAL A 99 5.40 -23.47 -17.95
CA VAL A 99 4.43 -23.84 -18.98
C VAL A 99 4.63 -25.32 -19.22
N SER A 100 3.68 -26.14 -18.78
CA SER A 100 3.64 -27.54 -19.19
C SER A 100 3.47 -27.56 -20.70
N PHE A 101 4.55 -27.81 -21.43
CA PHE A 101 4.48 -28.13 -22.86
C PHE A 101 3.66 -29.40 -22.98
N ILE A 102 2.37 -29.25 -23.27
CA ILE A 102 1.56 -30.35 -23.79
C ILE A 102 2.22 -30.69 -25.12
N LYS A 103 2.93 -31.81 -25.17
CA LYS A 103 3.47 -32.36 -26.41
C LYS A 103 2.28 -32.86 -27.23
N ASP A 104 1.72 -32.01 -28.07
CA ASP A 104 0.97 -32.49 -29.21
C ASP A 104 1.98 -33.21 -30.11
N ASN A 105 1.88 -34.54 -30.18
CA ASN A 105 2.82 -35.42 -30.89
C ASN A 105 2.69 -35.31 -32.42
N SER A 106 2.65 -34.10 -32.98
CA SER A 106 2.59 -33.88 -34.42
C SER A 106 3.37 -32.63 -34.79
N THR A 107 4.39 -32.79 -35.65
CA THR A 107 5.31 -31.78 -36.23
C THR A 107 6.40 -31.24 -35.30
N MET A 108 7.67 -31.11 -35.67
CA MET A 108 8.51 -31.59 -36.78
C MET A 108 9.95 -31.32 -36.31
N ASN A 109 10.87 -32.26 -36.56
CA ASN A 109 12.29 -32.08 -36.27
C ASN A 109 12.85 -30.88 -37.07
N PHE A 110 13.47 -29.92 -36.40
CA PHE A 110 14.39 -29.00 -37.08
C PHE A 110 15.48 -28.53 -36.12
N TYR A 111 16.57 -29.30 -36.06
CA TYR A 111 17.91 -28.77 -35.81
C TYR A 111 18.76 -29.21 -37.01
N PRO A 112 19.35 -28.29 -37.78
CA PRO A 112 20.30 -28.68 -38.82
C PRO A 112 21.61 -29.09 -38.14
N GLU A 113 22.13 -30.26 -38.52
CA GLU A 113 23.45 -30.74 -38.14
C GLU A 113 24.53 -29.71 -38.51
N SER A 114 25.41 -29.43 -37.56
CA SER A 114 26.62 -28.65 -37.77
C SER A 114 27.55 -29.39 -38.74
N HIS A 115 27.73 -28.83 -39.94
CA HIS A 115 28.81 -29.24 -40.83
C HIS A 115 30.17 -29.04 -40.15
N HIS A 116 30.93 -30.13 -40.06
CA HIS A 116 32.37 -30.14 -39.80
C HIS A 116 33.11 -30.54 -41.06
#